data_AF-A0ABD7LWM2-F1
#
_entry.id   AF-A0ABD7LWM2-F1
#
_cell.length_a   1.000
_cell.length_b   1.000
_cell.length_c   1.000
_cell.angle_alpha   90.00
_cell.angle_beta   90.00
_cell.angle_gamma   90.00
#
_symmetry.space_group_name_H-M   'P 1'
#
loop_
_entity.id
_entity.type
_entity.pdbx_description
1 polymer ?
#
loop_
_entity_poly.entity_id
_entity_poly.type
_entity_poly.pdbx_seq_one_letter_code
_entity_poly.pdbx_strand_id
1 'polypeptide(L)'
;MDTILVPLPENYEVINFSQLKISDVVSQAIEDAESFMSNGEYQRAFDRVHTAFHGYLIEILKKYEITVPRDENLSKLYSRIQQLIEKEIQPTELADIVKTTIRSSNGMISSLNEARNRHSLAHPNTNIIGKREAKLIIGISSTVTDYISGYLDK
;
A
#
# COMPACT_ATOMS: atom_id res chain seq x y z
N MET A 1 -9.24 -5.21 48.73
CA MET A 1 -8.56 -4.25 47.84
C MET A 1 -8.63 -4.84 46.45
N ASP A 2 -9.57 -4.39 45.64
CA ASP A 2 -9.63 -4.79 44.24
C ASP A 2 -8.60 -3.96 43.48
N THR A 3 -7.52 -4.61 43.07
CA THR A 3 -6.51 -3.99 42.23
C THR A 3 -7.15 -3.73 40.87
N ILE A 4 -7.49 -2.48 40.58
CA ILE A 4 -7.90 -2.05 39.24
C ILE A 4 -6.69 -2.27 38.32
N LEU A 5 -6.74 -3.34 37.53
CA LEU A 5 -5.85 -3.54 36.39
C LEU A 5 -6.17 -2.44 35.39
N VAL A 6 -5.42 -1.35 35.44
CA VAL A 6 -5.39 -0.38 34.35
C VAL A 6 -4.70 -1.09 33.19
N PRO A 7 -5.38 -1.35 32.05
CA PRO A 7 -4.72 -1.97 30.91
C PRO A 7 -3.57 -1.05 30.48
N LEU A 8 -2.40 -1.65 30.24
CA LEU A 8 -1.26 -0.93 29.67
C LEU A 8 -1.71 -0.29 28.35
N PRO A 9 -1.25 0.93 28.02
CA PRO A 9 -1.56 1.55 26.75
C PRO A 9 -1.14 0.59 25.62
N GLU A 10 -2.10 0.18 24.78
CA GLU A 10 -1.80 -0.60 23.59
C GLU A 10 -0.96 0.28 22.66
N ASN A 11 0.32 -0.04 22.51
CA ASN A 11 1.18 0.64 21.55
C ASN A 11 0.95 0.01 20.17
N TYR A 12 0.21 0.72 19.32
CA TYR A 12 -0.04 0.29 17.95
C TYR A 12 1.11 0.70 17.04
N GLU A 13 1.59 -0.25 16.25
CA GLU A 13 2.62 0.00 15.25
C GLU A 13 2.06 0.88 14.12
N VAL A 14 2.73 1.99 13.86
CA VAL A 14 2.48 2.84 12.69
C VAL A 14 3.47 2.43 11.61
N ILE A 15 2.95 1.89 10.50
CA ILE A 15 3.76 1.50 9.34
C ILE A 15 3.99 2.77 8.51
N ASN A 16 5.24 3.07 8.18
CA ASN A 16 5.63 4.33 7.58
C ASN A 16 5.43 4.32 6.05
N PHE A 17 4.67 5.29 5.55
CA PHE A 17 4.47 5.53 4.11
C PHE A 17 4.93 6.91 3.65
N SER A 18 5.72 7.63 4.44
CA SER A 18 6.19 8.99 4.13
C SER A 18 6.93 9.13 2.79
N GLN A 19 7.52 8.05 2.29
CA GLN A 19 8.13 7.95 0.95
C GLN A 19 7.13 8.20 -0.19
N LEU A 20 5.83 8.03 0.05
CA LEU A 20 4.79 8.20 -0.96
C LEU A 20 4.35 9.65 -1.18
N LYS A 21 4.83 10.62 -0.40
CA LYS A 21 4.36 12.02 -0.43
C LYS A 21 4.76 12.73 -1.74
N ILE A 22 3.96 12.50 -2.78
CA ILE A 22 4.16 12.99 -4.16
C ILE A 22 3.10 14.00 -4.62
N SER A 23 1.95 14.04 -3.95
CA SER A 23 0.85 14.98 -4.18
C SER A 23 0.08 15.24 -2.90
N ASP A 24 -0.65 16.35 -2.82
CA ASP A 24 -1.44 16.70 -1.63
C ASP A 24 -2.47 15.62 -1.26
N VAL A 25 -3.11 15.02 -2.26
CA VAL A 25 -4.10 13.94 -2.06
C VAL A 25 -3.45 12.70 -1.46
N VAL A 26 -2.27 12.31 -1.97
CA VAL A 26 -1.54 11.16 -1.45
C VAL A 26 -1.00 11.44 -0.04
N SER A 27 -0.49 12.64 0.20
CA SER A 27 -0.02 13.08 1.52
C SER A 27 -1.12 13.03 2.57
N GLN A 28 -2.32 13.57 2.25
CA GLN A 28 -3.47 13.52 3.16
C GLN A 28 -3.90 12.08 3.46
N ALA A 29 -3.92 11.20 2.44
CA ALA A 29 -4.28 9.80 2.64
C ALA A 29 -3.27 9.08 3.56
N ILE A 30 -1.97 9.40 3.47
CA ILE A 30 -0.95 8.84 4.37
C ILE A 30 -1.16 9.34 5.80
N GLU A 31 -1.39 10.63 5.99
CA GLU A 31 -1.62 11.22 7.31
C GLU A 31 -2.86 10.63 8.00
N ASP A 32 -3.95 10.44 7.24
CA ASP A 32 -5.14 9.73 7.71
C ASP A 32 -4.79 8.28 8.11
N ALA A 33 -4.02 7.56 7.28
CA ALA A 33 -3.64 6.18 7.56
C ALA A 33 -2.79 6.06 8.84
N GLU A 34 -1.82 6.95 9.02
CA GLU A 34 -0.96 7.01 10.20
C GLU A 34 -1.78 7.29 11.47
N SER A 35 -2.71 8.24 11.40
CA SER A 35 -3.63 8.53 12.51
C SER A 35 -4.54 7.34 12.84
N PHE A 36 -5.04 6.60 11.85
CA PHE A 36 -5.83 5.41 12.10
C PHE A 36 -4.99 4.28 12.72
N MET A 37 -3.75 4.09 12.26
CA MET A 37 -2.85 3.10 12.83
C MET A 37 -2.49 3.42 14.28
N SER A 38 -2.25 4.69 14.63
CA SER A 38 -1.97 5.09 16.02
C SER A 38 -3.14 4.84 16.97
N ASN A 39 -4.36 4.73 16.44
CA ASN A 39 -5.57 4.38 17.19
C ASN A 39 -5.92 2.88 17.09
N GLY A 40 -5.09 2.07 16.41
CA GLY A 40 -5.34 0.65 16.20
C GLY A 40 -6.45 0.34 15.20
N GLU A 41 -6.91 1.33 14.45
CA GLU A 41 -7.98 1.26 13.44
C GLU A 41 -7.42 0.78 12.08
N TYR A 42 -6.69 -0.34 12.05
CA TYR A 42 -6.03 -0.82 10.83
C TYR A 42 -6.98 -1.08 9.65
N GLN A 43 -8.26 -1.38 9.91
CA GLN A 43 -9.28 -1.53 8.86
C GLN A 43 -9.55 -0.22 8.12
N ARG A 44 -9.52 0.92 8.84
CA ARG A 44 -9.71 2.27 8.24
C ARG A 44 -8.41 2.75 7.62
N ALA A 45 -7.28 2.47 8.26
CA ALA A 45 -5.96 2.74 7.70
C ALA A 45 -5.76 2.03 6.35
N PHE A 46 -6.24 0.79 6.22
CA PHE A 46 -6.17 0.01 5.00
C PHE A 46 -6.81 0.72 3.80
N ASP A 47 -7.98 1.33 3.96
CA ASP A 47 -8.64 2.08 2.88
C ASP A 47 -7.84 3.31 2.44
N ARG A 48 -7.17 3.95 3.39
CA ARG A 48 -6.32 5.11 3.15
C ARG A 48 -4.99 4.72 2.49
N VAL A 49 -4.39 3.61 2.89
CA VAL A 49 -3.20 3.03 2.24
C VAL A 49 -3.51 2.64 0.79
N HIS A 50 -4.67 2.02 0.53
CA HIS A 50 -5.09 1.73 -0.84
C HIS A 50 -5.20 3.02 -1.68
N THR A 51 -5.84 4.05 -1.13
CA THR A 51 -6.00 5.35 -1.79
C THR A 51 -4.65 6.02 -2.08
N ALA A 52 -3.75 6.06 -1.09
CA ALA A 52 -2.42 6.63 -1.21
C ALA A 52 -1.59 5.87 -2.26
N PHE A 53 -1.58 4.54 -2.20
CA PHE A 53 -0.80 3.71 -3.12
C PHE A 53 -1.33 3.82 -4.56
N HIS A 54 -2.65 3.81 -4.76
CA HIS A 54 -3.25 4.03 -6.09
C HIS A 54 -2.86 5.38 -6.67
N GLY A 55 -3.01 6.46 -5.89
CA GLY A 55 -2.62 7.81 -6.30
C GLY A 55 -1.12 7.91 -6.61
N TYR A 56 -0.26 7.31 -5.79
CA TYR A 56 1.17 7.26 -6.02
C TYR A 56 1.53 6.64 -7.38
N LEU A 57 1.01 5.45 -7.70
CA LEU A 57 1.32 4.80 -8.97
C LEU A 57 0.85 5.63 -10.17
N ILE A 58 -0.28 6.33 -10.05
CA ILE A 58 -0.75 7.28 -11.08
C ILE A 58 0.26 8.41 -11.28
N GLU A 59 0.70 9.05 -10.20
CA GLU A 59 1.63 10.18 -10.28
C GLU A 59 3.00 9.76 -10.83
N ILE A 60 3.50 8.58 -10.47
CA ILE A 60 4.72 8.03 -11.07
C ILE A 60 4.51 7.78 -12.56
N LEU A 61 3.44 7.10 -12.99
CA LEU A 61 3.22 6.87 -14.43
C LEU A 61 3.12 8.20 -15.21
N LYS A 62 2.49 9.23 -14.65
CA LYS A 62 2.45 10.57 -15.24
C LYS A 62 3.84 11.20 -15.38
N LYS A 63 4.72 11.07 -14.37
CA LYS A 63 6.11 11.55 -14.45
C LYS A 63 6.89 10.91 -15.61
N TYR A 64 6.57 9.67 -15.95
CA TYR A 64 7.14 8.95 -17.10
C TYR A 64 6.39 9.21 -18.43
N GLU A 65 5.51 10.23 -18.47
CA GLU A 65 4.69 10.60 -19.65
C GLU A 65 3.74 9.48 -20.11
N ILE A 66 3.40 8.55 -19.21
CA ILE A 66 2.54 7.43 -19.49
C ILE A 66 1.09 7.81 -19.17
N THR A 67 0.21 7.81 -20.18
CA THR A 67 -1.22 8.13 -20.00
C THR A 67 -1.92 7.06 -19.16
N VAL A 68 -2.62 7.48 -18.12
CA VAL A 68 -3.39 6.61 -17.22
C VAL A 68 -4.89 6.85 -17.40
N PRO A 69 -5.68 5.82 -17.77
CA PRO A 69 -7.14 5.91 -17.76
C PRO A 69 -7.66 6.21 -16.35
N ARG A 70 -8.70 7.06 -16.26
CA ARG A 70 -9.29 7.51 -14.99
C ARG A 70 -9.62 6.39 -14.01
N ASP A 71 -10.16 5.29 -14.51
CA ASP A 71 -10.67 4.17 -13.70
C ASP A 71 -9.78 2.93 -13.79
N GLU A 72 -8.49 3.11 -14.12
CA GLU A 72 -7.55 2.00 -14.15
C GLU A 72 -7.37 1.41 -12.74
N ASN A 73 -7.59 0.10 -12.62
CA ASN A 73 -7.51 -0.57 -11.33
C ASN A 73 -6.05 -0.68 -10.84
N LEU A 74 -5.90 -0.84 -9.52
CA LEU A 74 -4.59 -0.87 -8.87
C LEU A 74 -3.63 -1.92 -9.45
N SER A 75 -4.14 -3.11 -9.75
CA SER A 75 -3.31 -4.20 -10.29
C SER A 75 -2.73 -3.85 -11.67
N LYS A 76 -3.51 -3.21 -12.54
CA LYS A 76 -3.04 -2.76 -13.85
C LYS A 76 -1.99 -1.66 -13.73
N LEU A 77 -2.22 -0.67 -12.86
CA LEU A 77 -1.24 0.39 -12.57
C LEU A 77 0.09 -0.22 -12.10
N TYR A 78 0.02 -1.15 -11.16
CA TYR A 78 1.18 -1.84 -10.62
C TYR A 78 1.94 -2.63 -11.69
N SER A 79 1.24 -3.38 -12.56
CA SER A 79 1.89 -4.10 -13.67
C SER A 79 2.65 -3.17 -14.63
N ARG A 80 2.17 -1.94 -14.84
CA ARG A 80 2.87 -0.94 -15.68
C ARG A 80 4.12 -0.43 -15.00
N ILE A 81 4.04 -0.10 -13.71
CA ILE A 81 5.19 0.32 -12.90
C ILE A 81 6.27 -0.77 -12.86
N GLN A 82 5.84 -2.02 -12.68
CA GLN A 82 6.71 -3.17 -12.74
C GLN A 82 7.50 -3.23 -14.05
N GLN A 83 6.87 -3.02 -15.21
CA GLN A 83 7.58 -3.03 -16.51
C GLN A 83 8.66 -1.96 -16.62
N LEU A 84 8.54 -0.85 -15.89
CA LEU A 84 9.59 0.17 -15.81
C LEU A 84 10.75 -0.34 -14.96
N ILE A 85 10.46 -0.84 -13.75
CA ILE A 85 11.47 -1.35 -12.81
C ILE A 85 12.27 -2.50 -13.42
N GLU A 86 11.60 -3.44 -14.11
CA GLU A 86 12.26 -4.63 -14.66
C GLU A 86 13.39 -4.32 -15.67
N LYS A 87 13.42 -3.11 -16.24
CA LYS A 87 14.48 -2.62 -17.14
C LYS A 87 15.71 -2.10 -16.39
N GLU A 88 15.52 -1.68 -15.14
CA GLU A 88 16.53 -1.00 -14.32
C GLU A 88 17.21 -1.93 -13.30
N ILE A 89 16.71 -3.17 -13.13
CA ILE A 89 17.22 -4.10 -12.13
C ILE A 89 18.71 -4.40 -12.35
N GLN A 90 19.48 -4.22 -11.28
CA GLN A 90 20.91 -4.55 -11.21
C GLN A 90 21.23 -5.33 -9.91
N PRO A 91 22.27 -6.19 -9.92
CA PRO A 91 23.08 -6.58 -11.09
C PRO A 91 22.30 -7.48 -12.06
N THR A 92 22.61 -7.40 -13.36
CA THR A 92 21.82 -8.10 -14.41
C THR A 92 21.75 -9.62 -14.24
N GLU A 93 22.77 -10.24 -13.64
CA GLU A 93 22.88 -11.67 -13.38
C GLU A 93 21.83 -12.16 -12.37
N LEU A 94 21.35 -11.26 -11.50
CA LEU A 94 20.31 -11.55 -10.52
C LEU A 94 18.92 -11.07 -10.98
N ALA A 95 18.82 -10.45 -12.16
CA ALA A 95 17.61 -9.77 -12.58
C ALA A 95 16.41 -10.71 -12.67
N ASP A 96 16.58 -11.95 -13.11
CA ASP A 96 15.45 -12.89 -13.27
C ASP A 96 14.88 -13.36 -11.93
N ILE A 97 15.73 -13.50 -10.90
CA ILE A 97 15.29 -13.80 -9.54
C ILE A 97 14.43 -12.64 -9.02
N VAL A 98 14.93 -11.41 -9.16
CA VAL A 98 14.26 -10.20 -8.69
C VAL A 98 12.95 -9.94 -9.47
N LYS A 99 12.96 -10.13 -10.80
CA LYS A 99 11.75 -10.08 -11.64
C LYS A 99 10.71 -11.07 -11.15
N THR A 100 11.11 -12.29 -10.82
CA THR A 100 10.19 -13.29 -10.27
C THR A 100 9.58 -12.80 -8.97
N THR A 101 10.37 -12.26 -8.04
CA THR A 101 9.89 -11.70 -6.76
C THR A 101 8.87 -10.58 -6.96
N ILE A 102 9.15 -9.57 -7.79
CA ILE A 102 8.23 -8.45 -8.03
C ILE A 102 7.00 -8.86 -8.86
N ARG A 103 7.09 -9.91 -9.69
CA ARG A 103 5.92 -10.51 -10.37
C ARG A 103 5.00 -11.19 -9.37
N SER A 104 5.54 -11.91 -8.40
CA SER A 104 4.75 -12.63 -7.39
C SER A 104 3.89 -11.70 -6.53
N SER A 105 4.32 -10.46 -6.27
CA SER A 105 3.51 -9.49 -5.53
C SER A 105 2.28 -9.00 -6.29
N ASN A 106 2.11 -9.27 -7.60
CA ASN A 106 0.85 -8.99 -8.31
C ASN A 106 -0.36 -9.65 -7.63
N GLY A 107 -0.19 -10.89 -7.13
CA GLY A 107 -1.25 -11.57 -6.38
C GLY A 107 -1.63 -10.84 -5.10
N MET A 108 -0.66 -10.25 -4.42
CA MET A 108 -0.87 -9.43 -3.21
C MET A 108 -1.59 -8.13 -3.54
N ILE A 109 -1.17 -7.42 -4.60
CA ILE A 109 -1.83 -6.18 -5.04
C ILE A 109 -3.26 -6.44 -5.53
N SER A 110 -3.49 -7.56 -6.23
CA SER A 110 -4.84 -8.00 -6.59
C SER A 110 -5.69 -8.27 -5.36
N SER A 111 -5.14 -8.96 -4.36
CA SER A 111 -5.83 -9.25 -3.09
C SER A 111 -6.15 -7.97 -2.30
N LEU A 112 -5.23 -7.00 -2.28
CA LEU A 112 -5.46 -5.66 -1.72
C LEU A 112 -6.63 -4.95 -2.41
N ASN A 113 -6.66 -4.96 -3.74
CA ASN A 113 -7.74 -4.35 -4.51
C ASN A 113 -9.10 -5.05 -4.28
N GLU A 114 -9.10 -6.38 -4.18
CA GLU A 114 -10.29 -7.16 -3.86
C GLU A 114 -10.78 -6.90 -2.42
N ALA A 115 -9.88 -6.96 -1.44
CA ALA A 115 -10.18 -6.70 -0.05
C ALA A 115 -10.75 -5.29 0.14
N ARG A 116 -10.21 -4.28 -0.55
CA ARG A 116 -10.80 -2.93 -0.56
C ARG A 116 -12.19 -2.92 -1.16
N ASN A 117 -12.42 -3.58 -2.29
CA ASN A 117 -13.71 -3.48 -2.97
C ASN A 117 -14.82 -4.30 -2.31
N ARG A 118 -14.50 -5.43 -1.66
CA ARG A 118 -15.48 -6.41 -1.18
C ARG A 118 -15.44 -6.68 0.32
N HIS A 119 -14.37 -6.28 1.01
CA HIS A 119 -14.11 -6.66 2.40
C HIS A 119 -13.60 -5.52 3.28
N SER A 120 -13.81 -4.27 2.87
CA SER A 120 -13.39 -3.09 3.63
C SER A 120 -14.57 -2.20 4.00
N LEU A 121 -14.28 -1.15 4.76
CA LEU A 121 -15.26 -0.14 5.17
C LEU A 121 -15.53 0.91 4.07
N ALA A 122 -14.84 0.84 2.92
CA ALA A 122 -15.05 1.73 1.78
C ALA A 122 -16.41 1.54 1.09
N HIS A 123 -17.05 0.38 1.26
CA HIS A 123 -18.37 0.03 0.74
C HIS A 123 -19.20 -0.64 1.85
N PRO A 124 -20.54 -0.73 1.73
CA PRO A 124 -21.39 -1.38 2.74
C PRO A 124 -21.26 -2.92 2.70
N ASN A 125 -20.05 -3.42 2.95
CA ASN A 125 -19.71 -4.84 2.97
C ASN A 125 -20.13 -5.48 4.29
N THR A 126 -20.58 -6.73 4.25
CA THR A 126 -21.00 -7.49 5.44
C THR A 126 -19.84 -8.24 6.11
N ASN A 127 -18.83 -8.64 5.33
CA ASN A 127 -17.65 -9.35 5.80
C ASN A 127 -16.43 -8.45 5.71
N ILE A 128 -16.11 -7.77 6.81
CA ILE A 128 -14.98 -6.83 6.89
C ILE A 128 -13.70 -7.58 7.31
N ILE A 129 -12.59 -7.27 6.66
CA ILE A 129 -11.25 -7.77 6.99
C ILE A 129 -10.92 -7.53 8.47
N GLY A 130 -10.32 -8.50 9.15
CA GLY A 130 -9.91 -8.34 10.54
C GLY A 130 -8.75 -7.36 10.72
N LYS A 131 -8.57 -6.85 11.95
CA LYS A 131 -7.48 -5.91 12.31
C LYS A 131 -6.10 -6.47 11.96
N ARG A 132 -5.86 -7.75 12.28
CA ARG A 132 -4.58 -8.44 12.06
C ARG A 132 -4.29 -8.60 10.57
N GLU A 133 -5.30 -9.00 9.80
CA GLU A 133 -5.22 -9.21 8.36
C GLU A 133 -5.01 -7.87 7.64
N ALA A 134 -5.72 -6.81 8.05
CA ALA A 134 -5.50 -5.46 7.52
C ALA A 134 -4.06 -4.99 7.73
N LYS A 135 -3.52 -5.19 8.95
CA LYS A 135 -2.14 -4.86 9.26
C LYS A 135 -1.12 -5.62 8.40
N LEU A 136 -1.35 -6.92 8.15
CA LEU A 136 -0.50 -7.71 7.26
C LEU A 136 -0.46 -7.12 5.84
N ILE A 137 -1.62 -6.80 5.27
CA ILE A 137 -1.69 -6.27 3.90
C ILE A 137 -1.05 -4.88 3.82
N ILE A 138 -1.28 -4.02 4.81
CA ILE A 138 -0.60 -2.72 4.92
C ILE A 138 0.93 -2.92 4.93
N GLY A 139 1.45 -3.81 5.77
CA GLY A 139 2.90 -4.04 5.86
C GLY A 139 3.51 -4.49 4.52
N ILE A 140 2.87 -5.45 3.85
CA ILE A 140 3.29 -5.89 2.51
C ILE A 140 3.24 -4.74 1.49
N SER A 141 2.19 -3.91 1.54
CA SER A 141 2.05 -2.76 0.64
C SER A 141 3.17 -1.74 0.85
N SER A 142 3.61 -1.55 2.10
CA SER A 142 4.78 -0.73 2.45
C SER A 142 6.05 -1.30 1.83
N THR A 143 6.33 -2.60 2.01
CA THR A 143 7.53 -3.23 1.44
C THR A 143 7.58 -3.09 -0.09
N VAL A 144 6.46 -3.31 -0.77
CA VAL A 144 6.39 -3.16 -2.23
C VAL A 144 6.61 -1.71 -2.65
N THR A 145 6.00 -0.78 -1.92
CA THR A 145 6.13 0.65 -2.15
C THR A 145 7.59 1.12 -2.02
N ASP A 146 8.26 0.71 -0.94
CA ASP A 146 9.67 1.05 -0.69
C ASP A 146 10.59 0.56 -1.80
N TYR A 147 10.29 -0.61 -2.35
CA TYR A 147 11.02 -1.13 -3.48
C TYR A 147 10.80 -0.28 -4.74
N ILE A 148 9.56 0.13 -5.02
CA ILE A 148 9.23 0.98 -6.18
C ILE A 148 9.93 2.35 -6.06
N SER A 149 9.83 3.00 -4.91
CA SER A 149 10.41 4.34 -4.69
C SER A 149 11.93 4.33 -4.90
N GLY A 150 12.62 3.29 -4.44
CA GLY A 150 14.06 3.11 -4.66
C GLY A 150 14.49 3.10 -6.14
N TYR A 151 13.58 2.77 -7.06
CA TYR A 151 13.83 2.81 -8.51
C TYR A 151 13.35 4.09 -9.17
N LEU A 152 12.16 4.59 -8.82
CA LEU A 152 11.41 5.53 -9.65
C LEU A 152 11.25 6.94 -9.05
N ASP A 153 11.70 7.16 -7.80
CA ASP A 153 11.71 8.49 -7.16
C ASP A 153 13.04 9.25 -7.35
N LYS A 154 13.84 8.86 -8.35
CA LYS A 154 15.11 9.52 -8.70
C LYS A 154 14.92 10.80 -9.49
#